data_AF-A0A950YGY7-F1
#
_entry.id   AF-A0A950YGY7-F1
#
_cell.length_a   1.000
_cell.length_b   1.000
_cell.length_c   1.000
_cell.angle_alpha   90.00
_cell.angle_beta   90.00
_cell.angle_gamma   90.00
#
_symmetry.space_group_name_H-M   'P 1'
#
loop_
_entity.id
_entity.type
_entity.pdbx_description
1 polymer ?
#
loop_
_entity_poly.entity_id
_entity_poly.type
_entity_poly.pdbx_seq_one_letter_code
_entity_poly.pdbx_strand_id
1 'polypeptide(L)'
;MFDLDGVLVDSESVWDAARRAVVSDTGGHWRESATRTMMGMSSPEWSRYLHDELGVPLEPAEINDRVVARLLGYYERKLPLLPGAVAAVKRLSARWPLGLASSANRPVI
;
A
#
# COMPACT_ATOMS: atom_id res chain seq x y z
N MET A 1 15.51 1.31 15.67
CA MET A 1 14.22 1.69 15.06
C MET A 1 14.13 1.03 13.71
N PHE A 2 13.03 0.31 13.43
CA PHE A 2 12.70 -0.20 12.10
C PHE A 2 11.59 0.66 11.50
N ASP A 3 11.66 0.92 10.20
CA ASP A 3 10.47 1.31 9.45
C ASP A 3 9.63 0.05 9.13
N LEU A 4 8.32 0.19 9.02
CA LEU A 4 7.43 -0.93 8.69
C LEU A 4 7.33 -1.10 7.17
N ASP A 5 6.96 -0.01 6.50
CA ASP A 5 6.65 0.03 5.08
C ASP A 5 7.94 0.05 4.25
N GLY A 6 8.08 -0.87 3.30
CA GLY A 6 9.26 -0.99 2.44
C GLY A 6 10.52 -1.56 3.12
N VAL A 7 10.49 -1.85 4.43
CA VAL A 7 11.61 -2.45 5.17
C VAL A 7 11.25 -3.81 5.76
N LEU A 8 10.08 -3.92 6.39
CA LEU A 8 9.59 -5.20 6.89
C LEU A 8 8.49 -5.77 6.01
N VAL A 9 7.69 -4.91 5.39
CA VAL A 9 6.56 -5.26 4.53
C VAL A 9 6.80 -4.73 3.12
N ASP A 10 6.54 -5.56 2.11
CA ASP A 10 6.45 -5.12 0.71
C ASP A 10 5.13 -4.37 0.51
N SER A 11 5.07 -3.12 0.98
CA SER A 11 3.87 -2.29 0.97
C SER A 11 3.53 -1.82 -0.44
N GLU A 12 4.53 -1.47 -1.26
CA GLU A 12 4.35 -0.95 -2.63
C GLU A 12 3.60 -1.94 -3.53
N SER A 13 3.94 -3.23 -3.47
CA SER A 13 3.24 -4.25 -4.26
C SER A 13 1.77 -4.41 -3.86
N VAL A 14 1.46 -4.28 -2.56
CA VAL A 14 0.09 -4.39 -2.05
C VAL A 14 -0.73 -3.16 -2.42
N TRP A 15 -0.14 -1.97 -2.34
CA TRP A 15 -0.77 -0.74 -2.80
C TRP A 15 -1.08 -0.77 -4.30
N ASP A 16 -0.13 -1.21 -5.13
CA ASP A 16 -0.33 -1.38 -6.57
C ASP A 16 -1.45 -2.40 -6.86
N ALA A 17 -1.43 -3.55 -6.17
CA ALA A 17 -2.48 -4.56 -6.30
C ALA A 17 -3.86 -4.04 -5.86
N ALA A 18 -3.94 -3.26 -4.77
CA ALA A 18 -5.19 -2.69 -4.29
C ALA A 18 -5.76 -1.66 -5.28
N ARG A 19 -4.92 -0.77 -5.83
CA ARG A 19 -5.33 0.21 -6.86
C ARG A 19 -5.79 -0.49 -8.14
N ARG A 20 -5.05 -1.49 -8.63
CA ARG A 20 -5.44 -2.30 -9.80
C ARG A 20 -6.78 -2.99 -9.61
N ALA A 21 -7.02 -3.55 -8.43
CA ALA A 21 -8.28 -4.19 -8.10
C ALA A 21 -9.44 -3.19 -8.15
N VAL A 22 -9.30 -2.00 -7.55
CA VAL A 22 -10.35 -0.96 -7.64
C VAL A 22 -10.63 -0.58 -9.09
N VAL A 23 -9.59 -0.33 -9.90
CA VAL A 23 -9.76 0.04 -11.31
C VAL A 23 -10.51 -1.05 -12.08
N SER A 24 -10.12 -2.31 -11.90
CA SER A 24 -10.77 -3.46 -12.54
C SER A 24 -12.24 -3.61 -12.08
N ASP A 25 -12.50 -3.51 -10.78
CA ASP A 25 -13.84 -3.71 -10.20
C ASP A 25 -14.84 -2.63 -10.62
N THR A 26 -14.36 -1.45 -11.00
CA THR A 26 -15.20 -0.33 -11.41
C THR A 26 -15.28 -0.14 -12.93
N GLY A 27 -14.70 -1.05 -13.71
CA GLY A 27 -14.68 -0.98 -15.17
C GLY A 27 -13.70 0.05 -15.75
N GLY A 28 -12.76 0.54 -14.94
CA GLY A 28 -11.66 1.39 -15.39
C GLY A 28 -10.60 0.58 -16.14
N HIS A 29 -9.66 1.29 -16.76
CA HIS A 29 -8.62 0.68 -17.59
C HIS A 29 -7.23 0.99 -17.03
N TRP A 30 -6.53 -0.05 -16.58
CA TRP A 30 -5.17 0.10 -16.08
C TRP A 30 -4.18 0.31 -17.23
N ARG A 31 -3.50 1.46 -17.26
CA ARG A 31 -2.46 1.76 -18.26
C ARG A 31 -1.12 1.13 -17.85
N GLU A 32 -0.30 0.75 -18.82
CA GLU A 32 1.06 0.20 -18.54
C GLU A 32 1.95 1.17 -17.76
N SER A 33 1.79 2.48 -18.00
CA SER A 33 2.51 3.53 -17.30
C SER A 33 1.94 3.89 -15.93
N ALA A 34 0.74 3.44 -15.58
CA ALA A 34 -0.02 3.92 -14.42
C ALA A 34 0.76 3.75 -13.10
N THR A 35 1.35 2.57 -12.85
CA THR A 35 2.18 2.31 -11.67
C THR A 35 3.34 3.31 -11.58
N ARG A 36 4.03 3.57 -12.69
CA ARG A 36 5.18 4.48 -12.74
C ARG A 36 4.75 5.94 -12.55
N THR A 37 3.64 6.33 -13.16
CA THR A 37 3.08 7.67 -13.03
C THR A 37 2.66 7.95 -11.59
N MET A 38 2.11 6.95 -10.89
CA MET A 38 1.68 7.10 -9.49
C MET A 38 2.82 7.00 -8.47
N MET A 39 4.04 6.64 -8.88
CA MET A 39 5.16 6.62 -7.94
C MET A 39 5.40 8.02 -7.37
N GLY A 40 5.41 8.13 -6.04
CA GLY A 40 5.61 9.40 -5.32
C GLY A 40 4.37 10.28 -5.20
N MET A 41 3.22 9.89 -5.77
CA MET A 41 1.96 10.61 -5.57
C MET A 41 1.42 10.41 -4.15
N SER A 42 0.89 11.49 -3.57
CA SER A 42 0.08 11.42 -2.36
C SER A 42 -1.29 10.76 -2.61
N SER A 43 -1.94 10.32 -1.52
CA SER A 43 -3.31 9.75 -1.53
C SER A 43 -4.32 10.52 -2.40
N PRO A 44 -4.46 11.85 -2.26
CA PRO A 44 -5.37 12.62 -3.10
C PRO A 44 -4.95 12.71 -4.58
N GLU A 45 -3.65 12.65 -4.88
CA GLU A 45 -3.13 12.76 -6.25
C GLU A 45 -3.39 11.50 -7.05
N TRP A 46 -3.01 10.32 -6.52
CA TRP A 46 -3.25 9.09 -7.27
C TRP A 46 -4.75 8.74 -7.33
N SER A 47 -5.56 9.12 -6.34
CA SER A 47 -7.00 8.88 -6.40
C SER A 47 -7.67 9.70 -7.50
N ARG A 48 -7.23 10.96 -7.71
CA ARG A 48 -7.64 11.78 -8.86
C ARG A 48 -7.16 11.18 -10.18
N TYR A 49 -5.91 10.73 -10.23
CA TYR A 49 -5.39 10.06 -11.44
C TYR A 49 -6.23 8.82 -11.82
N LEU A 50 -6.67 8.01 -10.84
CA LEU A 50 -7.55 6.87 -11.09
C LEU A 50 -8.89 7.30 -11.70
N HIS A 51 -9.49 8.39 -11.19
CA HIS A 51 -10.73 8.95 -11.73
C HIS A 51 -10.52 9.53 -13.14
N ASP A 52 -9.61 10.49 -13.27
CA ASP A 52 -9.44 11.32 -14.48
C ASP A 52 -8.80 10.54 -15.63
N GLU A 53 -7.83 9.68 -15.35
CA GLU A 53 -6.99 9.04 -16.37
C GLU A 53 -7.27 7.55 -16.55
N LEU A 54 -7.66 6.85 -15.48
CA LEU A 54 -7.96 5.41 -15.54
C LEU A 54 -9.45 5.11 -15.66
N GLY A 55 -10.30 6.14 -15.70
CA GLY A 55 -11.74 6.01 -15.96
C GLY A 55 -12.50 5.33 -14.84
N VAL A 56 -12.07 5.49 -13.59
CA VAL A 56 -12.81 5.02 -12.41
C VAL A 56 -13.99 5.97 -12.16
N PRO A 57 -15.26 5.52 -12.28
CA PRO A 57 -16.44 6.38 -12.17
C PRO A 57 -16.86 6.60 -10.71
N LEU A 58 -15.91 6.98 -9.84
CA LEU A 58 -16.14 7.25 -8.42
C LEU A 58 -15.40 8.53 -8.02
N GLU A 59 -15.92 9.24 -7.03
CA GLU A 59 -15.24 10.40 -6.49
C GLU A 59 -13.86 10.02 -5.90
N PRO A 60 -12.81 10.85 -6.06
CA PRO A 60 -11.46 10.52 -5.57
C PRO A 60 -11.39 10.13 -4.09
N ALA A 61 -12.25 10.70 -3.23
CA ALA A 61 -12.33 10.31 -1.83
C ALA A 61 -12.82 8.87 -1.66
N GLU A 62 -13.85 8.47 -2.41
CA GLU A 62 -14.37 7.11 -2.37
C GLU A 62 -13.38 6.09 -2.97
N ILE A 63 -12.65 6.48 -4.01
CA ILE A 63 -11.54 5.67 -4.55
C ILE A 63 -10.51 5.43 -3.46
N ASN A 64 -10.13 6.47 -2.71
CA ASN A 64 -9.16 6.36 -1.63
C ASN A 64 -9.60 5.34 -0.58
N ASP A 65 -10.82 5.49 -0.07
CA ASP A 65 -11.39 4.62 0.95
C ASP A 65 -11.44 3.15 0.50
N ARG A 66 -11.84 2.91 -0.76
CA ARG A 66 -11.94 1.57 -1.34
C ARG A 66 -10.57 0.90 -1.52
N VAL A 67 -9.53 1.66 -1.85
CA VAL A 67 -8.16 1.14 -1.95
C VAL A 67 -7.62 0.82 -0.55
N VAL A 68 -7.82 1.71 0.42
CA VAL A 68 -7.38 1.52 1.81
C VAL A 68 -8.06 0.28 2.42
N ALA A 69 -9.38 0.11 2.23
CA ALA A 69 -10.10 -1.06 2.71
C ALA A 69 -9.54 -2.37 2.11
N ARG A 70 -9.15 -2.36 0.83
CA ARG A 70 -8.52 -3.53 0.18
C ARG A 70 -7.12 -3.80 0.72
N LEU A 71 -6.32 -2.76 0.93
CA LEU A 71 -5.00 -2.86 1.54
C LEU A 71 -5.08 -3.53 2.92
N LEU A 72 -5.99 -3.06 3.78
CA LEU A 72 -6.23 -3.64 5.10
C LEU A 72 -6.64 -5.11 4.99
N GLY A 73 -7.56 -5.44 4.08
CA GLY A 73 -7.94 -6.83 3.84
C GLY A 73 -6.80 -7.72 3.35
N TYR A 74 -5.83 -7.18 2.60
CA TYR A 74 -4.62 -7.94 2.25
C TYR A 74 -3.74 -8.20 3.46
N TYR A 75 -3.52 -7.19 4.30
CA TYR A 75 -2.72 -7.32 5.52
C TYR A 75 -3.33 -8.32 6.51
N GLU A 76 -4.66 -8.34 6.66
CA GLU A 76 -5.36 -9.32 7.51
C GLU A 76 -5.18 -10.75 7.02
N ARG A 77 -5.22 -10.97 5.69
CA ARG A 77 -5.09 -12.32 5.12
C ARG A 77 -3.65 -12.83 5.13
N LYS A 78 -2.71 -11.97 4.76
CA LYS A 78 -1.29 -12.31 4.66
C LYS A 78 -0.45 -11.05 4.65
N LEU A 79 0.29 -10.82 5.74
CA LEU A 79 1.30 -9.76 5.77
C LEU A 79 2.46 -10.12 4.81
N PRO A 80 2.72 -9.35 3.75
CA PRO A 80 3.78 -9.63 2.80
C PRO A 80 5.12 -9.18 3.36
N LEU A 81 5.69 -10.02 4.23
CA LEU A 81 6.98 -9.74 4.83
C LEU A 81 8.09 -9.83 3.78
N LEU A 82 8.98 -8.83 3.77
CA LEU A 82 10.18 -8.87 2.94
C LEU A 82 11.07 -10.06 3.35
N PRO A 83 11.74 -10.72 2.37
CA PRO A 83 12.64 -11.83 2.67
C PRO A 83 13.66 -11.46 3.75
N GLY A 84 13.73 -12.26 4.82
CA GLY A 84 14.67 -12.04 5.91
C GLY A 84 14.21 -11.02 6.98
N ALA A 85 13.08 -10.32 6.80
CA ALA A 85 12.56 -9.35 7.77
C ALA A 85 12.41 -9.98 9.17
N VAL A 86 11.76 -11.15 9.26
CA VAL A 86 11.59 -11.89 10.53
C VAL A 86 12.93 -12.30 11.13
N ALA A 87 13.86 -12.77 10.31
CA ALA A 87 15.17 -13.21 10.78
C ALA A 87 16.01 -12.04 11.32
N ALA A 88 15.93 -10.89 10.67
CA ALA A 88 16.61 -9.66 11.10
C ALA A 88 16.08 -9.17 12.45
N VAL A 89 14.76 -9.09 12.60
CA VAL A 89 14.12 -8.67 13.86
C VAL A 89 14.48 -9.62 15.00
N LYS A 90 14.37 -10.94 14.80
CA LYS A 90 14.72 -11.96 15.82
C LYS A 90 16.19 -11.88 16.25
N ARG A 91 17.12 -11.65 15.32
CA ARG A 91 18.54 -11.53 15.62
C ARG A 91 18.86 -10.28 16.45
N LEU A 92 18.21 -9.16 16.14
CA LEU A 92 18.52 -7.89 16.78
C LEU A 92 17.84 -7.74 18.13
N SER A 93 16.62 -8.28 18.30
CA SER A 93 15.91 -8.28 19.60
C SER A 93 16.63 -9.09 20.68
N ALA A 94 17.43 -10.09 20.28
CA ALA A 94 18.25 -10.86 21.20
C ALA A 94 19.38 -10.05 21.85
N ARG A 95 19.68 -8.83 21.35
CA ARG A 95 20.82 -8.02 21.81
C ARG A 95 20.47 -6.58 22.14
N TRP A 96 19.38 -6.03 21.61
CA TRP A 96 18.99 -4.63 21.79
C TRP A 96 17.47 -4.45 21.90
N PRO A 97 17.00 -3.48 22.70
CA PRO A 97 15.62 -3.01 22.62
C PRO A 97 15.31 -2.48 21.21
N LEU A 98 14.18 -2.92 20.64
CA LEU A 98 13.73 -2.51 19.31
C LEU A 98 12.50 -1.60 19.42
N GLY A 99 12.37 -0.68 18.46
CA GLY A 99 11.16 0.13 18.27
C GLY A 99 10.78 0.19 16.79
N LEU A 100 9.51 0.41 16.51
CA LEU A 100 8.91 0.48 15.18
C LEU A 100 8.46 1.92 14.88
N ALA A 101 8.69 2.37 13.67
CA ALA A 101 8.13 3.58 13.09
C ALA A 101 7.38 3.20 11.79
N SER A 102 6.29 3.88 11.47
CA SER A 102 5.56 3.71 10.20
C SER A 102 4.90 5.04 9.84
N SER A 103 4.83 5.32 8.53
CA SER A 103 4.08 6.46 7.98
C SER A 103 2.63 6.10 7.64
N ALA A 104 2.22 4.84 7.88
CA ALA A 104 0.85 4.38 7.65
C ALA A 104 -0.15 5.07 8.60
N ASN A 105 -1.40 5.21 8.15
CA ASN A 105 -2.47 5.78 8.96
C ASN A 105 -2.58 5.03 10.30
N ARG A 106 -2.91 5.76 11.37
CA ARG A 106 -2.96 5.26 12.76
C ARG A 106 -3.75 3.95 13.01
N PRO A 107 -4.77 3.56 12.20
CA PRO A 107 -5.41 2.24 12.31
C PRO A 107 -4.55 1.06 11.83
N VAL A 108 -3.39 1.32 11.22
CA VAL A 108 -2.49 0.32 10.61
C VAL A 108 -1.31 -0.03 11.51
N ILE A 109 -1.10 0.70 12.62
CA ILE A 109 0.02 0.54 13.56
C ILE A 109 -0.42 -0.24 14.80
#